data_AF-A0A842ZSU7-F1
#
_entry.id   AF-A0A842ZSU7-F1
#
_cell.length_a   1.000
_cell.length_b   1.000
_cell.length_c   1.000
_cell.angle_alpha   90.00
_cell.angle_beta   90.00
_cell.angle_gamma   90.00
#
_symmetry.space_group_name_H-M   'P 1'
#
loop_
_entity.id
_entity.type
_entity.pdbx_description
1 polymer ?
#
loop_
_entity_poly.entity_id
_entity_poly.type
_entity_poly.pdbx_seq_one_letter_code
_entity_poly.pdbx_strand_id
1 'polypeptide(L)'
;MMERPMSRFTKDTNSIMGLTLSQIGLFLATGILLTAVFFLVFSSDWQRTAELRSFASSFSQLVEDIDSSFFEKTTRFQFPSKNYAYTVKLSTGYIVISAKGFWDADLFVAERFLIQPWLRSSHQNWTTGEDLHEYLNITCGHCGKKDDSIPTINFTQLYQEQNTTISLFALYPLEILIREPVFLEKVSIFYDGEKKHDFLLVYQLI
;
A
#
# COMPACT_ATOMS: atom_id res chain seq x y z
N MET A 1 82.24 -16.73 46.30
CA MET A 1 81.06 -16.07 46.91
C MET A 1 80.21 -15.57 45.77
N MET A 2 78.98 -16.06 45.72
CA MET A 2 78.12 -16.13 44.54
C MET A 2 77.10 -14.98 44.64
N GLU A 3 77.21 -13.96 43.78
CA GLU A 3 76.18 -12.92 43.69
C GLU A 3 75.27 -13.18 42.49
N ARG A 4 73.97 -13.14 42.79
CA ARG A 4 72.85 -13.55 41.94
C ARG A 4 72.62 -12.56 40.79
N PRO A 5 72.08 -13.00 39.66
CA PRO A 5 71.69 -12.10 38.57
C PRO A 5 70.54 -11.20 39.02
N MET A 6 70.74 -9.88 38.89
CA MET A 6 69.68 -8.88 39.02
C MET A 6 68.74 -9.04 37.82
N SER A 7 67.57 -9.65 38.03
CA SER A 7 66.54 -9.79 37.00
C SER A 7 66.09 -8.39 36.56
N ARG A 8 66.53 -7.95 35.38
CA ARG A 8 65.90 -6.83 34.69
C ARG A 8 64.47 -7.27 34.38
N PHE A 9 63.50 -6.71 35.09
CA PHE A 9 62.14 -6.64 34.60
C PHE A 9 62.16 -5.80 33.32
N THR A 10 62.34 -6.46 32.17
CA THR A 10 61.91 -5.90 30.89
C THR A 10 60.40 -5.81 30.98
N LYS A 11 59.91 -4.61 31.31
CA LYS A 11 58.51 -4.24 31.19
C LYS A 11 58.14 -4.48 29.73
N ASP A 12 57.37 -5.52 29.49
CA ASP A 12 56.85 -5.86 28.18
C ASP A 12 55.98 -4.69 27.69
N THR A 13 56.55 -3.86 26.84
CA THR A 13 55.87 -2.78 26.12
C THR A 13 55.18 -3.35 24.89
N ASN A 14 54.44 -4.43 25.05
CA ASN A 14 53.28 -4.71 24.21
C ASN A 14 52.18 -3.72 24.60
N SER A 15 52.49 -2.44 24.35
CA SER A 15 51.66 -1.29 24.64
C SER A 15 50.44 -1.34 23.75
N ILE A 16 49.29 -1.51 24.38
CA ILE A 16 48.00 -1.02 23.90
C ILE A 16 48.27 0.31 23.22
N MET A 17 48.00 0.38 21.91
CA MET A 17 48.23 1.56 21.08
C MET A 17 47.45 2.72 21.73
N GLY A 18 48.16 3.57 22.47
CA GLY A 18 47.57 4.68 23.20
C GLY A 18 47.05 5.68 22.18
N LEU A 19 45.75 5.62 21.90
CA LEU A 19 45.10 6.58 21.03
C LEU A 19 45.36 7.98 21.59
N THR A 20 46.00 8.84 20.79
CA THR A 20 46.21 10.22 21.20
C THR A 20 44.86 10.93 21.29
N LEU A 21 44.72 11.90 22.19
CA LEU A 21 43.48 12.69 22.32
C LEU A 21 43.04 13.32 20.98
N SER A 22 44.01 13.66 20.12
CA SER A 22 43.77 14.13 18.76
C SER A 22 43.16 13.08 17.84
N GLN A 23 43.54 11.81 17.96
CA GLN A 23 42.94 10.71 17.20
C GLN A 23 41.50 10.46 17.65
N ILE A 24 41.24 10.48 18.96
CA ILE A 24 39.88 10.38 19.52
C ILE A 24 39.02 11.55 19.04
N GLY A 25 39.54 12.78 19.09
CA GLY A 25 38.86 13.97 18.59
C GLY A 25 38.57 13.91 17.10
N LEU A 26 39.51 13.39 16.29
CA LEU A 26 39.33 13.19 14.86
C LEU A 26 38.22 12.17 14.59
N PHE A 27 38.22 11.01 15.26
CA PHE A 27 37.16 10.01 15.13
C PHE A 27 35.79 10.59 15.48
N LEU A 28 35.70 11.39 16.55
CA LEU A 28 34.45 12.02 16.96
C LEU A 28 33.96 13.04 15.91
N ALA A 29 34.86 13.89 15.40
CA ALA A 29 34.54 14.85 14.35
C ALA A 29 34.10 14.17 13.04
N THR A 30 34.80 13.10 12.63
CA THR A 30 34.42 12.31 11.47
C THR A 30 33.06 11.62 11.67
N GLY A 31 32.79 11.07 12.85
CA GLY A 31 31.50 10.48 13.18
C GLY A 31 30.33 11.46 13.11
N ILE A 32 30.51 12.68 13.65
CA ILE A 32 29.51 13.75 13.56
C ILE A 32 29.28 14.16 12.10
N LEU A 33 30.36 14.34 11.33
CA LEU A 33 30.26 14.75 9.94
C LEU A 33 29.58 13.68 9.07
N LEU A 34 29.92 12.41 9.25
CA LEU A 34 29.26 11.29 8.56
C LEU A 34 27.77 11.21 8.91
N THR A 35 27.42 11.40 10.19
CA THR A 35 26.01 11.39 10.63
C THR A 35 25.23 12.55 10.02
N ALA A 36 25.82 13.75 9.96
CA ALA A 36 25.20 14.91 9.36
C ALA A 36 24.97 14.73 7.85
N VAL A 37 25.96 14.20 7.12
CA VAL A 37 25.83 13.89 5.69
C VAL A 37 24.77 12.81 5.47
N PHE A 38 24.78 11.74 6.26
CA PHE A 38 23.77 10.69 6.18
C PHE A 38 22.37 11.25 6.40
N PHE A 39 22.17 12.07 7.43
CA PHE A 39 20.87 12.67 7.71
C PHE A 39 20.41 13.58 6.56
N LEU A 40 21.29 14.40 6.02
CA LEU A 40 20.95 15.27 4.87
C LEU A 40 20.54 14.46 3.63
N VAL A 41 21.23 13.35 3.35
CA VAL A 41 20.93 12.53 2.17
C VAL A 41 19.65 11.71 2.35
N PHE A 42 19.52 10.99 3.47
CA PHE A 42 18.47 9.97 3.62
C PHE A 42 17.20 10.46 4.31
N SER A 43 17.22 11.61 5.01
CA SER A 43 16.04 12.12 5.71
C SER A 43 14.88 12.40 4.75
N SER A 44 15.18 12.91 3.55
CA SER A 44 14.17 13.20 2.53
C SER A 44 13.49 11.95 1.97
N ASP A 45 14.26 10.91 1.65
CA ASP A 45 13.73 9.64 1.14
C ASP A 45 12.98 8.87 2.23
N TRP A 46 13.46 8.92 3.48
CA TRP A 46 12.76 8.37 4.63
C TRP A 46 11.40 9.05 4.84
N GLN A 47 11.36 10.38 4.83
CA GLN A 47 10.12 11.15 4.94
C GLN A 47 9.16 10.83 3.80
N ARG A 48 9.63 10.83 2.54
CA ARG A 48 8.81 10.46 1.38
C ARG A 48 8.23 9.07 1.53
N THR A 49 9.04 8.08 1.91
CA THR A 49 8.58 6.70 2.11
C THR A 49 7.52 6.61 3.20
N ALA A 50 7.68 7.35 4.31
CA ALA A 50 6.68 7.43 5.37
C ALA A 50 5.37 8.06 4.88
N GLU A 51 5.44 9.11 4.05
CA GLU A 51 4.26 9.72 3.42
C GLU A 51 3.54 8.73 2.48
N LEU A 52 4.28 8.06 1.59
CA LEU A 52 3.71 7.06 0.68
C LEU A 52 3.02 5.94 1.46
N ARG A 53 3.64 5.46 2.55
CA ARG A 53 3.03 4.48 3.46
C ARG A 53 1.78 5.01 4.12
N SER A 54 1.77 6.26 4.55
CA SER A 54 0.55 6.87 5.10
C SER A 54 -0.58 6.86 4.07
N PHE A 55 -0.33 7.15 2.79
CA PHE A 55 -1.38 7.14 1.76
C PHE A 55 -1.91 5.73 1.51
N ALA A 56 -1.01 4.75 1.38
CA ALA A 56 -1.36 3.35 1.18
C ALA A 56 -2.17 2.81 2.37
N SER A 57 -1.74 3.10 3.60
CA SER A 57 -2.43 2.70 4.82
C SER A 57 -3.78 3.37 4.97
N SER A 58 -3.90 4.68 4.71
CA SER A 58 -5.18 5.39 4.79
C SER A 58 -6.17 4.87 3.75
N PHE A 59 -5.70 4.54 2.55
CA PHE A 59 -6.56 3.92 1.54
C PHE A 59 -7.02 2.52 1.97
N SER A 60 -6.11 1.67 2.46
CA SER A 60 -6.46 0.32 2.97
C SER A 60 -7.46 0.38 4.12
N GLN A 61 -7.25 1.28 5.08
CA GLN A 61 -8.19 1.49 6.19
C GLN A 61 -9.57 1.92 5.67
N LEU A 62 -9.63 2.78 4.66
CA LEU A 62 -10.92 3.19 4.09
C LEU A 62 -11.65 2.03 3.39
N VAL A 63 -10.92 1.14 2.70
CA VAL A 63 -11.47 -0.09 2.11
C VAL A 63 -12.13 -0.94 3.21
N GLU A 64 -11.43 -1.14 4.33
CA GLU A 64 -11.92 -1.91 5.49
C GLU A 64 -13.10 -1.23 6.18
N ASP A 65 -13.06 0.09 6.35
CA ASP A 65 -14.13 0.87 6.96
C ASP A 65 -15.43 0.80 6.14
N ILE A 66 -15.33 0.74 4.82
CA ILE A 66 -16.51 0.62 3.95
C ILE A 66 -17.03 -0.82 3.96
N ASP A 67 -16.16 -1.83 3.90
CA ASP A 67 -16.61 -3.22 4.01
C ASP A 67 -17.35 -3.48 5.33
N SER A 68 -16.84 -2.92 6.43
CA SER A 68 -17.46 -3.06 7.76
C SER A 68 -18.79 -2.31 7.91
N SER A 69 -19.17 -1.44 6.96
CA SER A 69 -20.44 -0.71 7.06
C SER A 69 -21.64 -1.64 6.89
N PHE A 70 -22.65 -1.50 7.76
CA PHE A 70 -23.83 -2.37 7.70
C PHE A 70 -24.69 -2.13 6.45
N PHE A 71 -24.74 -0.88 6.00
CA PHE A 71 -25.52 -0.44 4.84
C PHE A 71 -24.61 -0.16 3.65
N GLU A 72 -25.23 -0.10 2.47
CA GLU A 72 -24.60 0.43 1.27
C GLU A 72 -24.05 1.82 1.53
N LYS A 73 -22.84 2.05 1.03
CA LYS A 73 -22.08 3.27 1.31
C LYS A 73 -21.15 3.54 0.15
N THR A 74 -21.20 4.76 -0.35
CA THR A 74 -20.24 5.27 -1.34
C THR A 74 -19.38 6.33 -0.67
N THR A 75 -18.07 6.26 -0.90
CA THR A 75 -17.12 7.28 -0.44
C THR A 75 -16.07 7.49 -1.52
N ARG A 76 -15.49 8.68 -1.53
CA ARG A 76 -14.40 9.04 -2.44
C ARG A 76 -13.10 9.22 -1.68
N PHE A 77 -12.01 8.76 -2.26
CA PHE A 77 -10.66 8.98 -1.79
C PHE A 77 -9.87 9.75 -2.83
N GLN A 78 -9.27 10.86 -2.42
CA GLN A 78 -8.38 11.64 -3.28
C GLN A 78 -6.94 11.43 -2.81
N PHE A 79 -6.10 10.91 -3.70
CA PHE A 79 -4.66 10.86 -3.44
C PHE A 79 -4.10 12.29 -3.39
N PRO A 80 -3.29 12.64 -2.37
CA PRO A 80 -2.87 14.02 -2.15
C PRO A 80 -1.87 14.48 -3.20
N SER A 81 -2.05 15.69 -3.74
CA SER A 81 -1.07 16.28 -4.64
C SER A 81 0.24 16.60 -3.90
N LYS A 82 1.38 16.25 -4.49
CA LYS A 82 2.71 16.47 -3.93
C LYS A 82 3.60 17.22 -4.91
N ASN A 83 4.70 17.76 -4.39
CA ASN A 83 5.75 18.42 -5.17
C ASN A 83 6.70 17.42 -5.86
N TYR A 84 6.44 16.11 -5.75
CA TYR A 84 7.12 15.05 -6.46
C TYR A 84 6.09 14.17 -7.17
N ALA A 85 6.48 13.62 -8.32
CA ALA A 85 5.66 12.64 -9.02
C ALA A 85 5.71 11.29 -8.28
N TYR A 86 4.55 10.66 -8.18
CA TYR A 86 4.40 9.30 -7.70
C TYR A 86 3.36 8.59 -8.56
N THR A 87 3.35 7.27 -8.54
CA THR A 87 2.40 6.42 -9.25
C THR A 87 1.73 5.51 -8.25
N VAL A 88 0.42 5.36 -8.39
CA VAL A 88 -0.40 4.47 -7.57
C VAL A 88 -0.91 3.34 -8.47
N LYS A 89 -0.67 2.11 -8.03
CA LYS A 89 -1.17 0.89 -8.67
C LYS A 89 -1.96 0.09 -7.67
N LEU A 90 -3.14 -0.35 -8.09
CA LEU A 90 -4.11 -0.98 -7.22
C LEU A 90 -4.47 -2.36 -7.76
N SER A 91 -4.32 -3.35 -6.89
CA SER A 91 -4.67 -4.74 -7.13
C SER A 91 -5.83 -5.13 -6.23
N THR A 92 -6.44 -6.28 -6.45
CA THR A 92 -7.49 -6.80 -5.55
C THR A 92 -6.94 -7.22 -4.18
N GLY A 93 -5.64 -7.45 -4.05
CA GLY A 93 -5.02 -7.84 -2.78
C GLY A 93 -4.11 -6.80 -2.13
N TYR A 94 -3.75 -5.74 -2.85
CA TYR A 94 -2.77 -4.76 -2.37
C TYR A 94 -2.83 -3.44 -3.14
N ILE A 95 -2.28 -2.40 -2.52
CA ILE A 95 -1.95 -1.13 -3.16
C ILE A 95 -0.43 -0.96 -3.16
N VAL A 96 0.12 -0.53 -4.29
CA VAL A 96 1.52 -0.16 -4.45
C VAL A 96 1.60 1.31 -4.81
N ILE A 97 2.39 2.06 -4.05
CA ILE A 97 2.70 3.45 -4.33
C ILE A 97 4.21 3.57 -4.53
N SER A 98 4.60 4.17 -5.65
CA SER A 98 6.00 4.32 -6.05
C SER A 98 6.34 5.77 -6.37
N ALA A 99 7.54 6.21 -6.04
CA ALA A 99 8.02 7.55 -6.35
C ALA A 99 9.54 7.55 -6.59
N LYS A 100 10.05 8.63 -7.19
CA LYS A 100 11.49 8.83 -7.35
C LYS A 100 12.12 9.42 -6.09
N GLY A 101 13.18 8.78 -5.60
CA GLY A 101 14.03 9.26 -4.53
C GLY A 101 15.08 10.28 -5.00
N PHE A 102 15.95 10.70 -4.09
CA PHE A 102 16.90 11.79 -4.34
C PHE A 102 18.03 11.43 -5.33
N TRP A 103 18.35 10.13 -5.49
CA TRP A 103 19.43 9.61 -6.36
C TRP A 103 18.92 8.65 -7.44
N ASP A 104 17.72 8.91 -7.97
CA ASP A 104 17.04 8.05 -8.94
C ASP A 104 16.73 6.63 -8.40
N ALA A 105 16.91 6.43 -7.09
CA ALA A 105 16.45 5.26 -6.38
C ALA A 105 14.91 5.27 -6.36
N ASP A 106 14.31 4.17 -6.77
CA ASP A 106 12.87 4.03 -6.73
C ASP A 106 12.42 3.70 -5.30
N LEU A 107 11.55 4.55 -4.76
CA LEU A 107 10.89 4.32 -3.47
C LEU A 107 9.63 3.52 -3.74
N PHE A 108 9.44 2.42 -3.03
CA PHE A 108 8.26 1.57 -3.16
C PHE A 108 7.65 1.29 -1.79
N VAL A 109 6.34 1.49 -1.71
CA VAL A 109 5.55 1.02 -0.58
C VAL A 109 4.42 0.15 -1.10
N ALA A 110 4.27 -1.02 -0.52
CA ALA A 110 3.15 -1.92 -0.77
C ALA A 110 2.41 -2.16 0.55
N GLU A 111 1.10 -1.98 0.54
CA GLU A 111 0.22 -2.34 1.65
C GLU A 111 -0.82 -3.35 1.15
N ARG A 112 -1.10 -4.35 1.98
CA ARG A 112 -2.05 -5.42 1.65
C ARG A 112 -3.43 -5.04 2.12
N PHE A 113 -4.44 -5.41 1.34
CA PHE A 113 -5.83 -5.33 1.78
C PHE A 113 -6.20 -6.58 2.57
N LEU A 114 -6.97 -6.41 3.65
CA LEU A 114 -7.55 -7.52 4.39
C LEU A 114 -8.74 -8.15 3.65
N ILE A 115 -9.44 -7.34 2.86
CA ILE A 115 -10.60 -7.73 2.04
C ILE A 115 -10.25 -7.46 0.58
N GLN A 116 -10.79 -8.27 -0.34
CA GLN A 116 -10.51 -8.13 -1.76
C GLN A 116 -11.56 -7.24 -2.44
N PRO A 117 -11.28 -5.93 -2.66
CA PRO A 117 -12.19 -5.09 -3.45
C PRO A 117 -12.30 -5.61 -4.87
N TRP A 118 -13.49 -5.49 -5.45
CA TRP A 118 -13.74 -5.73 -6.85
C TRP A 118 -13.42 -4.46 -7.64
N LEU A 119 -12.24 -4.45 -8.27
CA LEU A 119 -11.83 -3.31 -9.06
C LEU A 119 -12.62 -3.24 -10.36
N ARG A 120 -13.07 -2.04 -10.72
CA ARG A 120 -13.72 -1.77 -11.99
C ARG A 120 -12.95 -0.72 -12.77
N SER A 121 -12.83 -0.97 -14.07
CA SER A 121 -12.29 -0.02 -15.05
C SER A 121 -13.42 0.47 -15.95
N SER A 122 -13.32 1.70 -16.43
CA SER A 122 -14.33 2.33 -17.31
C SER A 122 -14.60 1.59 -18.63
N HIS A 123 -13.74 0.65 -19.02
CA HIS A 123 -13.91 -0.17 -20.24
C HIS A 123 -14.81 -1.40 -20.06
N GLN A 124 -15.33 -1.65 -18.86
CA GLN A 124 -16.21 -2.79 -18.59
C GLN A 124 -17.68 -2.44 -18.81
N ASN A 125 -18.55 -3.47 -18.85
CA ASN A 125 -19.98 -3.33 -19.15
C ASN A 125 -20.75 -2.47 -18.13
N TRP A 126 -20.23 -2.36 -16.91
CA TRP A 126 -20.79 -1.58 -15.80
C TRP A 126 -19.64 -1.18 -14.86
N THR A 127 -19.75 -0.02 -14.21
CA THR A 127 -18.69 0.52 -13.35
C THR A 127 -19.17 0.76 -11.92
N THR A 128 -20.35 1.36 -11.76
CA THR A 128 -20.94 1.71 -10.46
C THR A 128 -21.86 0.61 -9.94
N GLY A 129 -22.27 0.70 -8.67
CA GLY A 129 -23.29 -0.19 -8.11
C GLY A 129 -24.66 0.00 -8.78
N GLU A 130 -25.01 1.23 -9.16
CA GLU A 130 -26.23 1.51 -9.92
C GLU A 130 -26.19 0.87 -11.31
N ASP A 131 -25.07 1.01 -12.03
CA ASP A 131 -24.85 0.36 -13.33
C ASP A 131 -24.95 -1.16 -13.22
N LEU A 132 -24.46 -1.73 -12.11
CA LEU A 132 -24.55 -3.18 -11.86
C LEU A 132 -26.02 -3.62 -11.76
N HIS A 133 -26.84 -2.90 -11.01
CA HIS A 133 -28.26 -3.22 -10.91
C HIS A 133 -28.97 -3.09 -12.26
N GLU A 134 -28.65 -2.08 -13.06
CA GLU A 134 -29.19 -1.91 -14.41
C GLU A 134 -28.71 -3.04 -15.35
N TYR A 135 -27.43 -3.39 -15.30
CA TYR A 135 -26.85 -4.49 -16.07
C TYR A 135 -27.53 -5.83 -15.74
N LEU A 136 -27.77 -6.11 -14.46
CA LEU A 136 -28.51 -7.30 -14.03
C LEU A 136 -29.95 -7.26 -14.53
N ASN A 137 -30.62 -6.11 -14.50
CA ASN A 137 -31.97 -5.98 -15.02
C ASN A 137 -32.03 -6.32 -16.52
N ILE A 138 -31.08 -5.81 -17.31
CA ILE A 138 -31.01 -6.05 -18.76
C ILE A 138 -30.67 -7.52 -19.08
N THR A 139 -29.73 -8.11 -18.36
CA THR A 139 -29.20 -9.46 -18.67
C THR A 139 -30.04 -10.58 -18.08
N CYS A 140 -30.63 -10.35 -16.91
CA CYS A 140 -31.28 -11.36 -16.10
C CYS A 140 -32.78 -11.10 -15.89
N GLY A 141 -33.28 -9.93 -16.27
CA GLY A 141 -34.66 -9.49 -16.01
C GLY A 141 -34.93 -9.08 -14.56
N HIS A 142 -33.88 -8.97 -13.73
CA HIS A 142 -33.97 -8.70 -12.29
C HIS A 142 -32.85 -7.76 -11.86
N CYS A 143 -33.15 -6.78 -11.02
CA CYS A 143 -32.19 -5.76 -10.57
C CYS A 143 -31.27 -6.25 -9.44
N GLY A 144 -31.58 -7.37 -8.77
CA GLY A 144 -30.81 -7.85 -7.61
C GLY A 144 -31.02 -7.02 -6.34
N LYS A 145 -32.11 -6.26 -6.27
CA LYS A 145 -32.52 -5.51 -5.08
C LYS A 145 -33.36 -6.41 -4.16
N LYS A 146 -33.61 -5.95 -2.93
CA LYS A 146 -34.38 -6.73 -1.93
C LYS A 146 -35.75 -7.18 -2.45
N ASP A 147 -36.44 -6.33 -3.17
CA ASP A 147 -37.78 -6.61 -3.71
C ASP A 147 -37.74 -7.34 -5.08
N ASP A 148 -36.56 -7.49 -5.67
CA ASP A 148 -36.35 -8.03 -7.01
C ASP A 148 -35.02 -8.82 -7.07
N SER A 149 -35.00 -9.93 -6.30
CA SER A 149 -33.81 -10.77 -6.14
C SER A 149 -33.47 -11.55 -7.40
N ILE A 150 -32.18 -11.69 -7.70
CA ILE A 150 -31.74 -12.51 -8.84
C ILE A 150 -31.75 -14.01 -8.51
N PRO A 151 -31.92 -14.91 -9.50
CA PRO A 151 -31.73 -16.34 -9.30
C PRO A 151 -30.27 -16.71 -8.96
N THR A 152 -30.03 -17.74 -8.14
CA THR A 152 -28.68 -18.22 -7.79
C THR A 152 -27.75 -18.47 -8.97
N ILE A 153 -28.28 -18.91 -10.12
CA ILE A 153 -27.45 -19.19 -11.29
C ILE A 153 -26.78 -17.91 -11.81
N ASN A 154 -27.50 -16.79 -11.80
CA ASN A 154 -26.99 -15.48 -12.23
C ASN A 154 -26.06 -14.88 -11.17
N PHE A 155 -26.38 -15.08 -9.89
CA PHE A 155 -25.46 -14.72 -8.80
C PHE A 155 -24.12 -15.46 -8.91
N THR A 156 -24.15 -16.75 -9.23
CA THR A 156 -22.95 -17.57 -9.39
C THR A 156 -22.09 -17.07 -10.57
N GLN A 157 -22.72 -16.65 -11.67
CA GLN A 157 -22.02 -16.02 -12.80
C GLN A 157 -21.37 -14.70 -12.39
N LEU A 158 -22.07 -13.86 -11.63
CA LEU A 158 -21.54 -12.60 -11.12
C LEU A 158 -20.31 -12.84 -10.21
N TYR A 159 -20.40 -13.83 -9.32
CA TYR A 159 -19.30 -14.22 -8.45
C TYR A 159 -18.10 -14.77 -9.24
N GLN A 160 -18.34 -15.51 -10.34
CA GLN A 160 -17.28 -15.96 -11.24
C GLN A 160 -16.62 -14.78 -12.00
N GLU A 161 -17.39 -13.78 -12.41
CA GLU A 161 -16.87 -12.55 -12.99
C GLU A 161 -15.95 -11.83 -12.00
N GLN A 162 -16.37 -11.72 -10.73
CA GLN A 162 -15.54 -11.16 -9.66
C GLN A 162 -14.21 -11.92 -9.52
N ASN A 163 -14.25 -13.25 -9.42
CA ASN A 163 -13.04 -14.07 -9.27
C ASN A 163 -12.09 -13.96 -10.47
N THR A 164 -12.65 -13.87 -11.68
CA THR A 164 -11.86 -13.65 -12.91
C THR A 164 -11.19 -12.29 -12.88
N THR A 165 -11.92 -11.27 -12.45
CA THR A 165 -11.44 -9.89 -12.31
C THR A 165 -10.35 -9.80 -11.24
N ILE A 166 -10.52 -10.49 -10.11
CA ILE A 166 -9.53 -10.62 -9.05
C ILE A 166 -8.21 -11.17 -9.58
N SER A 167 -8.28 -12.26 -10.36
CA SER A 167 -7.12 -12.89 -10.95
C SER A 167 -6.42 -11.98 -11.96
N LEU A 168 -7.20 -11.25 -12.77
CA LEU A 168 -6.67 -10.32 -13.76
C LEU A 168 -5.88 -9.17 -13.10
N PHE A 169 -6.49 -8.49 -12.12
CA PHE A 169 -5.86 -7.35 -11.45
C PHE A 169 -4.79 -7.75 -10.43
N ALA A 170 -4.72 -9.03 -10.02
CA ALA A 170 -3.57 -9.57 -9.32
C ALA A 170 -2.30 -9.55 -10.18
N LEU A 171 -2.43 -9.86 -11.48
CA LEU A 171 -1.34 -9.87 -12.46
C LEU A 171 -1.07 -8.50 -13.08
N TYR A 172 -2.12 -7.73 -13.33
CA TYR A 172 -2.08 -6.42 -13.97
C TYR A 172 -2.79 -5.38 -13.11
N PRO A 173 -2.13 -4.85 -12.06
CA PRO A 173 -2.71 -3.84 -11.19
C PRO A 173 -3.19 -2.62 -11.99
N LEU A 174 -4.36 -2.10 -11.62
CA LEU A 174 -4.94 -0.90 -12.20
C LEU A 174 -4.12 0.33 -11.80
N GLU A 175 -3.69 1.12 -12.79
CA GLU A 175 -3.03 2.39 -12.52
C GLU A 175 -4.08 3.46 -12.20
N ILE A 176 -3.89 4.14 -11.07
CA ILE A 176 -4.81 5.17 -10.58
C ILE A 176 -4.35 6.55 -11.06
N LEU A 177 -5.26 7.28 -11.68
CA LEU A 177 -5.06 8.68 -12.04
C LEU A 177 -5.15 9.53 -10.78
N ILE A 178 -4.01 9.99 -10.25
CA ILE A 178 -3.90 10.71 -8.97
C ILE A 178 -4.73 12.00 -8.92
N ARG A 179 -5.02 12.61 -10.07
CA ARG A 179 -5.82 13.84 -10.17
C ARG A 179 -7.31 13.57 -10.01
N GLU A 180 -7.74 12.34 -10.26
CA GLU A 180 -9.14 11.94 -10.18
C GLU A 180 -9.42 11.22 -8.87
N PRO A 181 -10.61 11.40 -8.29
CA PRO A 181 -11.01 10.66 -7.11
C PRO A 181 -11.17 9.17 -7.43
N VAL A 182 -10.80 8.33 -6.46
CA VAL A 182 -11.15 6.91 -6.45
C VAL A 182 -12.43 6.75 -5.65
N PHE A 183 -13.44 6.12 -6.23
CA PHE A 183 -14.68 5.78 -5.55
C PHE A 183 -14.58 4.39 -4.95
N LEU A 184 -15.08 4.26 -3.73
CA LEU A 184 -15.26 3.01 -3.03
C LEU A 184 -16.74 2.90 -2.69
N GLU A 185 -17.36 1.81 -3.12
CA GLU A 185 -18.80 1.64 -3.04
C GLU A 185 -19.12 0.23 -2.55
N LYS A 186 -19.88 0.14 -1.45
CA LYS A 186 -20.47 -1.12 -1.00
C LYS A 186 -21.85 -1.27 -1.62
N VAL A 187 -22.02 -2.27 -2.47
CA VAL A 187 -23.29 -2.60 -3.13
C VAL A 187 -23.80 -3.95 -2.66
N SER A 188 -25.10 -4.05 -2.39
CA SER A 188 -25.73 -5.28 -1.92
C SER A 188 -26.52 -5.96 -3.03
N ILE A 189 -26.23 -7.24 -3.30
CA ILE A 189 -27.01 -8.06 -4.23
C ILE A 189 -27.82 -9.10 -3.46
N PHE A 190 -29.13 -9.09 -3.70
CA PHE A 190 -30.07 -10.06 -3.16
C PHE A 190 -30.32 -11.18 -4.16
N TYR A 191 -30.28 -12.43 -3.68
CA TYR A 191 -30.49 -13.61 -4.49
C TYR A 191 -31.32 -14.68 -3.76
N ASP A 192 -32.06 -15.50 -4.50
CA ASP A 192 -33.02 -16.48 -3.96
C ASP A 192 -33.97 -15.90 -2.88
N GLY A 193 -34.51 -14.70 -3.11
CA GLY A 193 -35.42 -14.03 -2.18
C GLY A 193 -34.72 -13.33 -1.03
N GLU A 194 -34.16 -14.07 -0.07
CA GLU A 194 -33.68 -13.50 1.20
C GLU A 194 -32.16 -13.47 1.37
N LYS A 195 -31.39 -14.14 0.50
CA LYS A 195 -29.93 -14.16 0.66
C LYS A 195 -29.35 -12.84 0.14
N LYS A 196 -28.33 -12.35 0.83
CA LYS A 196 -27.64 -11.10 0.53
C LYS A 196 -26.14 -11.36 0.40
N HIS A 197 -25.51 -10.74 -0.58
CA HIS A 197 -24.06 -10.65 -0.67
C HIS A 197 -23.64 -9.22 -0.95
N ASP A 198 -22.60 -8.76 -0.27
CA ASP A 198 -22.12 -7.41 -0.39
C ASP A 198 -20.82 -7.42 -1.20
N PHE A 199 -20.77 -6.61 -2.26
CA PHE A 199 -19.57 -6.39 -3.04
C PHE A 199 -18.99 -5.02 -2.70
N LEU A 200 -17.67 -4.97 -2.53
CA LEU A 200 -16.92 -3.72 -2.39
C LEU A 200 -16.32 -3.35 -3.73
N LEU A 201 -16.93 -2.39 -4.43
CA LEU A 201 -16.45 -1.88 -5.71
C LEU A 201 -15.40 -0.79 -5.48
N VAL A 202 -14.36 -0.77 -6.31
CA VAL A 202 -13.37 0.31 -6.36
C VAL A 202 -13.14 0.73 -7.81
N TYR A 203 -13.33 2.00 -8.12
CA TYR A 203 -13.28 2.50 -9.50
C TYR A 203 -12.92 3.99 -9.61
N GLN A 204 -12.60 4.43 -10.82
CA GLN A 204 -12.47 5.84 -11.19
C GLN A 204 -13.42 6.15 -12.34
N LEU A 205 -14.05 7.31 -12.29
CA LEU A 205 -14.84 7.86 -13.39
C LEU A 205 -13.91 8.76 -14.20
N ILE A 206 -13.68 8.41 -15.47
CA ILE A 206 -12.78 9.11 -16.41
C ILE A 206 -13.61 9.67 -17.55
#